data_AF-A0A849Z919-F1
#
_entry.id   AF-A0A849Z919-F1
#
_cell.length_a   1.000
_cell.length_b   1.000
_cell.length_c   1.000
_cell.angle_alpha   90.00
_cell.angle_beta   90.00
_cell.angle_gamma   90.00
#
_symmetry.space_group_name_H-M   'P 1'
#
loop_
_entity.id
_entity.type
_entity.pdbx_description
1 polymer ?
#
loop_
_entity_poly.entity_id
_entity_poly.type
_entity_poly.pdbx_seq_one_letter_code
_entity_poly.pdbx_strand_id
1 'polypeptide(L)'
;MTSLTAERVRREGVTFGRRLLIGIGLAIAIAGLFLSAPTLSLIGGAFALLTRLSPYVQWIPQGRTVITIDDDALHVGTGKETMTFAFGDFATGYVRASTAVLETHDGERLHLTLGSPAACDELLTQIGLTQDKRTLELPLRGMIGRFTRAFIGLTIGLPFGFAFAIFFTAIVTKGAPLGGILPPIWSWPAGLVPPLAFLIWYLRTRNPRVVTGADGVRVILGRTRFIPYTAIERVHSSPGSWTVSLQLRAGGMVELPVIGQAIDQVSVLVRRIKAGMAGVADEAPDLSALDRGGRNLEAWRTSLAQLVSPAQDFRSRRLAPDDLERVLGDPRAPGERRVAAAIALGAIDPERAKDQAREAAGASANERVRIALDAIATDALEEAHLAELEADEAANARLTSRRREPS
;
A
#
# COMPACT_ATOMS: atom_id res chain seq x y z
N MET A 1 16.28 25.05 -12.74
CA MET A 1 17.38 24.35 -12.05
C MET A 1 17.58 24.83 -10.62
N THR A 2 17.07 24.07 -9.66
CA THR A 2 17.33 24.28 -8.22
C THR A 2 18.36 23.25 -7.78
N SER A 3 19.49 23.70 -7.20
CA SER A 3 20.50 22.80 -6.65
C SER A 3 20.33 22.70 -5.14
N LEU A 4 20.13 21.47 -4.66
CA LEU A 4 20.09 21.17 -3.24
C LEU A 4 21.30 20.31 -2.88
N THR A 5 21.95 20.62 -1.76
CA THR A 5 23.05 19.79 -1.27
C THR A 5 22.50 18.77 -0.28
N ALA A 6 22.64 17.47 -0.58
CA ALA A 6 22.32 16.42 0.37
C ALA A 6 23.55 16.01 1.17
N GLU A 7 23.36 15.87 2.48
CA GLU A 7 24.40 15.41 3.38
C GLU A 7 24.69 13.92 3.17
N ARG A 8 23.64 13.14 2.89
CA ARG A 8 23.72 11.70 2.70
C ARG A 8 22.61 11.22 1.79
N VAL A 9 22.98 10.34 0.86
CA VAL A 9 22.04 9.56 0.06
C VAL A 9 22.22 8.08 0.37
N ARG A 10 21.10 7.40 0.62
CA ARG A 10 21.10 5.95 0.85
C ARG A 10 20.06 5.30 -0.05
N ARG A 11 20.53 4.41 -0.93
CA ARG A 11 19.70 3.54 -1.75
C ARG A 11 19.41 2.26 -0.98
N GLU A 12 18.15 2.01 -0.66
CA GLU A 12 17.68 0.73 -0.14
C GLU A 12 16.92 0.03 -1.25
N GLY A 13 17.59 -0.85 -1.99
CA GLY A 13 16.89 -1.90 -2.75
C GLY A 13 16.16 -2.83 -1.78
N VAL A 14 15.21 -3.63 -2.26
CA VAL A 14 14.49 -4.66 -1.48
C VAL A 14 15.47 -5.73 -0.97
N THR A 15 16.22 -5.41 0.09
CA THR A 15 17.46 -6.07 0.50
C THR A 15 17.31 -6.92 1.75
N PHE A 16 16.08 -7.26 2.13
CA PHE A 16 15.79 -8.14 3.27
C PHE A 16 16.31 -9.59 3.06
N GLY A 17 16.59 -9.99 1.81
CA GLY A 17 17.04 -11.33 1.46
C GLY A 17 18.35 -11.75 2.15
N ARG A 18 19.38 -10.90 2.21
CA ARG A 18 20.73 -11.34 2.61
C ARG A 18 20.86 -11.73 4.08
N ARG A 19 20.28 -10.94 5.00
CA ARG A 19 20.29 -11.28 6.45
C ARG A 19 19.39 -12.47 6.76
N LEU A 20 18.27 -12.60 6.04
CA LEU A 20 17.37 -13.74 6.13
C LEU A 20 18.06 -15.03 5.65
N LEU A 21 18.79 -14.96 4.53
CA LEU A 21 19.54 -16.10 3.99
C LEU A 21 20.64 -16.57 4.93
N ILE A 22 21.40 -15.65 5.54
CA ILE A 22 22.43 -16.01 6.54
C ILE A 22 21.80 -16.68 7.76
N GLY A 23 20.68 -16.16 8.27
CA GLY A 23 19.96 -16.75 9.40
C GLY A 23 19.38 -18.14 9.09
N ILE A 24 18.80 -18.31 7.89
CA ILE A 24 18.30 -19.60 7.40
C ILE A 24 19.46 -20.60 7.26
N GLY A 25 20.59 -20.18 6.68
CA GLY A 25 21.79 -21.02 6.55
C GLY A 25 22.33 -21.50 7.89
N LEU A 26 22.37 -20.64 8.91
CA LEU A 26 22.82 -21.01 10.25
C LEU A 26 21.84 -21.97 10.95
N ALA A 27 20.54 -21.71 10.86
CA ALA A 27 19.51 -22.59 11.43
C ALA A 27 19.53 -23.98 10.78
N ILE A 28 19.73 -24.03 9.46
CA ILE A 28 19.93 -25.26 8.69
C ILE A 28 21.20 -25.99 9.13
N ALA A 29 22.32 -25.28 9.31
CA ALA A 29 23.58 -25.89 9.74
C ALA A 29 23.45 -26.54 11.13
N ILE A 30 22.71 -25.89 12.04
CA ILE A 30 22.42 -26.41 13.38
C ILE A 30 21.48 -27.62 13.30
N ALA A 31 20.43 -27.58 12.47
CA ALA A 31 19.56 -28.72 12.25
C ALA A 31 20.28 -29.90 11.56
N GLY A 32 21.24 -29.59 10.70
CA GLY A 32 22.08 -30.53 9.98
C GLY A 32 22.96 -31.40 10.88
N LEU A 33 23.29 -30.94 12.09
CA LEU A 33 23.99 -31.75 13.11
C LEU A 33 23.17 -32.96 13.59
N PHE A 34 21.86 -32.98 13.35
CA PHE A 34 20.95 -34.05 13.77
C PHE A 34 20.34 -34.84 12.61
N LEU A 35 20.72 -34.53 11.36
CA LEU A 35 20.13 -35.11 10.14
C LEU A 35 21.13 -36.01 9.42
N SER A 36 20.62 -37.08 8.80
CA SER A 36 21.44 -38.03 8.02
C SER A 36 22.14 -37.36 6.82
N ALA A 37 23.28 -37.90 6.39
CA ALA A 37 24.09 -37.37 5.28
C ALA A 37 23.34 -36.95 3.99
N PRO A 38 22.33 -37.69 3.47
CA PRO A 38 21.60 -37.27 2.26
C PRO A 38 20.76 -36.00 2.44
N THR A 39 20.37 -35.66 3.67
CA THR A 39 19.64 -34.43 3.97
C THR A 39 20.54 -33.19 3.93
N LEU A 40 21.84 -33.33 4.23
CA LEU A 40 22.79 -32.22 4.25
C LEU A 40 23.11 -31.70 2.83
N SER A 41 23.17 -32.57 1.82
CA SER A 41 23.53 -32.19 0.45
C SER A 41 22.44 -31.39 -0.27
N LEU A 42 21.16 -31.75 -0.07
CA LEU A 42 20.03 -30.99 -0.61
C LEU A 42 19.96 -29.57 -0.05
N ILE A 43 20.25 -29.41 1.24
CA ILE A 43 20.14 -28.10 1.87
C ILE A 43 21.36 -27.22 1.53
N GLY A 44 22.56 -27.80 1.39
CA GLY A 44 23.73 -27.10 0.85
C GLY A 44 23.50 -26.56 -0.58
N GLY A 45 22.86 -27.35 -1.45
CA GLY A 45 22.52 -26.93 -2.81
C GLY A 45 21.52 -25.77 -2.86
N ALA A 46 20.47 -25.81 -2.03
CA ALA A 46 19.50 -24.72 -1.91
C ALA A 46 20.15 -23.42 -1.41
N PHE A 47 21.09 -23.51 -0.45
CA PHE A 47 21.81 -22.35 0.07
C PHE A 47 22.76 -21.71 -0.96
N ALA A 48 23.48 -22.53 -1.74
CA ALA A 48 24.36 -22.04 -2.80
C ALA A 48 23.58 -21.34 -3.93
N LEU A 49 22.39 -21.83 -4.27
CA LEU A 49 21.51 -21.19 -5.26
C LEU A 49 20.96 -19.85 -4.74
N LEU A 50 20.53 -19.80 -3.48
CA LEU A 50 19.98 -18.59 -2.87
C LEU A 50 21.02 -17.48 -2.67
N THR A 51 22.28 -17.83 -2.40
CA THR A 51 23.38 -16.86 -2.28
C THR A 51 23.80 -16.30 -3.65
N ARG A 52 23.74 -17.08 -4.73
CA ARG A 52 23.97 -16.60 -6.11
C ARG A 52 22.88 -15.69 -6.66
N LEU A 53 21.65 -15.81 -6.16
CA LEU A 53 20.50 -15.00 -6.59
C LEU A 53 20.34 -13.68 -5.83
N SER A 54 21.20 -13.37 -4.85
CA SER A 54 21.13 -12.08 -4.11
C SER A 54 21.74 -10.97 -4.95
N PRO A 55 20.95 -10.05 -5.55
CA PRO A 55 21.50 -8.96 -6.33
C PRO A 55 22.30 -8.01 -5.44
N TYR A 56 23.26 -7.35 -6.07
CA TYR A 56 24.26 -6.46 -5.50
C TYR A 56 23.65 -5.38 -4.58
N VAL A 57 24.10 -5.34 -3.32
CA VAL A 57 24.03 -4.12 -2.49
C VAL A 57 25.17 -3.23 -2.95
N GLN A 58 24.90 -2.32 -3.88
CA GLN A 58 25.83 -1.24 -4.17
C GLN A 58 25.75 -0.22 -3.03
N TRP A 59 26.76 -0.28 -2.15
CA TRP A 59 27.02 0.81 -1.23
C TRP A 59 27.47 2.01 -2.07
N ILE A 60 26.70 3.09 -2.06
CA ILE A 60 27.14 4.36 -2.66
C ILE A 60 28.32 4.85 -1.80
N PRO A 61 29.48 5.17 -2.39
CA PRO A 61 30.63 5.65 -1.63
C PRO A 61 30.27 6.92 -0.84
N GLN A 62 30.82 7.04 0.38
CA GLN A 62 30.61 8.22 1.23
C GLN A 62 31.25 9.45 0.58
N GLY A 63 30.44 10.30 -0.04
CA GLY A 63 30.84 11.57 -0.61
C GLY A 63 29.69 12.59 -0.53
N ARG A 64 30.03 13.88 -0.57
CA ARG A 64 29.01 14.94 -0.72
C ARG A 64 28.17 14.63 -1.95
N THR A 65 26.87 14.47 -1.73
CA THR A 65 25.95 14.15 -2.82
C THR A 65 25.27 15.44 -3.26
N VAL A 66 25.44 15.77 -4.53
CA VAL A 66 24.79 16.93 -5.13
C VAL A 66 23.47 16.43 -5.72
N ILE A 67 22.39 17.08 -5.32
CA ILE A 67 21.07 16.86 -5.91
C ILE A 67 20.79 18.04 -6.83
N THR A 68 20.59 17.73 -8.10
CA THR A 68 20.18 18.71 -9.09
C THR A 68 18.79 18.33 -9.56
N ILE A 69 17.87 19.27 -9.46
CA ILE A 69 16.50 19.10 -9.93
C ILE A 69 16.40 19.86 -11.25
N ASP A 70 16.13 19.11 -12.31
CA ASP A 70 15.79 19.66 -13.63
C ASP A 70 14.27 19.68 -13.82
N ASP A 71 13.79 20.07 -15.00
CA ASP A 71 12.35 20.26 -15.25
C ASP A 71 11.52 18.96 -15.10
N ASP A 72 12.09 17.79 -15.39
CA ASP A 72 11.40 16.49 -15.36
C ASP A 72 12.16 15.36 -14.64
N ALA A 73 13.35 15.66 -14.11
CA ALA A 73 14.25 14.64 -13.57
C ALA A 73 14.98 15.08 -12.28
N LEU A 74 15.18 14.11 -11.40
CA LEU A 74 16.01 14.20 -10.21
C LEU A 74 17.37 13.57 -10.50
N HIS A 75 18.40 14.40 -10.55
CA HIS A 75 19.78 13.94 -10.67
C HIS A 75 20.42 13.86 -9.28
N VAL A 76 20.91 12.68 -8.93
CA VAL A 76 21.58 12.40 -7.66
C VAL A 76 22.99 11.95 -7.95
N GLY A 77 23.96 12.84 -7.73
CA GLY A 77 25.36 12.62 -8.07
C GLY A 77 26.28 12.57 -6.87
N THR A 78 27.11 11.53 -6.79
CA THR A 78 28.19 11.39 -5.79
C THR A 78 29.53 11.31 -6.52
N GLY A 79 30.23 12.44 -6.63
CA GLY A 79 31.50 12.51 -7.35
C GLY A 79 31.31 12.44 -8.87
N LYS A 80 31.86 11.41 -9.53
CA LYS A 80 31.76 11.22 -11.00
C LYS A 80 30.52 10.45 -11.43
N GLU A 81 29.85 9.76 -10.51
CA GLU A 81 28.65 8.98 -10.81
C GLU A 81 27.41 9.84 -10.56
N THR A 82 26.56 9.95 -11.57
CA THR A 82 25.25 10.62 -11.47
C THR A 82 24.16 9.62 -11.83
N MET A 83 23.20 9.45 -10.92
CA MET A 83 21.98 8.71 -11.16
C MET A 83 20.89 9.70 -11.57
N THR A 84 20.09 9.35 -12.57
CA THR A 84 18.96 10.17 -13.02
C THR A 84 17.69 9.37 -12.81
N PHE A 85 16.70 10.00 -12.20
CA PHE A 85 15.36 9.45 -12.00
C PHE A 85 14.35 10.42 -12.61
N ALA A 86 13.49 9.96 -13.51
CA ALA A 86 12.40 10.80 -13.99
C ALA A 86 11.39 11.00 -12.85
N PHE A 87 10.70 12.14 -12.80
CA PHE A 87 9.69 12.37 -11.76
C PHE A 87 8.56 11.33 -11.80
N GLY A 88 8.22 10.85 -13.00
CA GLY A 88 7.26 9.76 -13.20
C GLY A 88 7.72 8.38 -12.69
N ASP A 89 8.99 8.21 -12.32
CA ASP A 89 9.49 6.95 -11.76
C ASP A 89 9.09 6.78 -10.28
N PHE A 90 8.74 7.88 -9.60
CA PHE A 90 8.42 7.88 -8.17
C PHE A 90 6.95 7.57 -7.91
N ALA A 91 6.70 6.46 -7.21
CA ALA A 91 5.37 6.04 -6.81
C ALA A 91 4.87 6.78 -5.56
N THR A 92 5.76 7.05 -4.60
CA THR A 92 5.40 7.76 -3.36
C THR A 92 6.61 8.44 -2.72
N GLY A 93 6.35 9.36 -1.80
CA GLY A 93 7.37 10.02 -1.02
C GLY A 93 6.85 10.53 0.32
N TYR A 94 7.74 10.57 1.33
CA TYR A 94 7.41 11.18 2.62
C TYR A 94 8.64 11.77 3.31
N VAL A 95 8.41 12.79 4.15
CA VAL A 95 9.46 13.45 4.94
C VAL A 95 9.54 12.85 6.34
N ARG A 96 10.70 12.32 6.70
CA ARG A 96 11.08 11.78 8.01
C ARG A 96 12.18 12.65 8.62
N ALA A 97 11.83 13.52 9.57
CA ALA A 97 12.73 14.53 10.10
C ALA A 97 13.35 15.37 8.96
N SER A 98 14.67 15.33 8.76
CA SER A 98 15.39 16.00 7.67
C SER A 98 15.73 15.07 6.49
N THR A 99 15.08 13.90 6.39
CA THR A 99 15.26 12.94 5.31
C THR A 99 13.98 12.80 4.49
N ALA A 100 14.06 13.12 3.19
CA ALA A 100 13.04 12.74 2.22
C ALA A 100 13.24 11.28 1.81
N VAL A 101 12.21 10.47 1.94
CA VAL A 101 12.19 9.08 1.47
C VAL A 101 11.32 9.04 0.24
N LEU A 102 11.91 8.70 -0.90
CA LEU A 102 11.25 8.49 -2.18
C LEU A 102 11.20 6.99 -2.46
N GLU A 103 10.07 6.47 -2.93
CA GLU A 103 9.94 5.08 -3.37
C GLU A 103 9.53 5.05 -4.85
N THR A 104 10.28 4.33 -5.67
CA THR A 104 9.99 4.17 -7.10
C THR A 104 8.88 3.14 -7.32
N HIS A 105 8.33 3.10 -8.53
CA HIS A 105 7.37 2.05 -8.93
C HIS A 105 7.93 0.62 -8.81
N ASP A 106 9.26 0.46 -8.93
CA ASP A 106 9.96 -0.81 -8.74
C ASP A 106 10.17 -1.19 -7.26
N GLY A 107 9.69 -0.35 -6.33
CA GLY A 107 9.85 -0.55 -4.88
C GLY A 107 11.24 -0.22 -4.37
N GLU A 108 12.06 0.48 -5.16
CA GLU A 108 13.35 0.99 -4.71
C GLU A 108 13.14 2.22 -3.82
N ARG A 109 13.86 2.29 -2.70
CA ARG A 109 13.78 3.44 -1.79
C ARG A 109 15.04 4.29 -1.81
N LEU A 110 14.86 5.57 -2.09
CA LEU A 110 15.90 6.59 -2.06
C LEU A 110 15.70 7.47 -0.84
N HIS A 111 16.68 7.47 0.07
CA HIS A 111 16.68 8.31 1.26
C HIS A 111 17.62 9.50 1.05
N LEU A 112 17.09 10.71 1.06
CA LEU A 112 17.80 11.97 0.79
C LEU A 112 17.77 12.87 2.02
N THR A 113 18.92 13.10 2.67
CA THR A 113 19.00 13.98 3.84
C THR A 113 19.32 15.43 3.43
N LEU A 114 18.38 16.36 3.62
CA LEU A 114 18.44 17.76 3.13
C LEU A 114 18.63 18.80 4.25
N GLY A 115 19.07 18.40 5.43
CA GLY A 115 19.37 19.28 6.56
C GLY A 115 18.13 19.85 7.28
N SER A 116 16.99 20.05 6.60
CA SER A 116 15.74 20.50 7.21
C SER A 116 14.50 19.76 6.67
N PRO A 117 13.42 19.65 7.47
CA PRO A 117 12.14 19.12 6.99
C PRO A 117 11.53 19.96 5.87
N ALA A 118 11.66 21.29 5.95
CA ALA A 118 11.10 22.21 4.95
C ALA A 118 11.75 22.01 3.57
N ALA A 119 13.07 21.83 3.50
CA ALA A 119 13.76 21.52 2.25
C ALA A 119 13.31 20.16 1.66
N CYS A 120 12.98 19.19 2.53
CA CYS A 120 12.43 17.90 2.08
C CYS A 120 11.03 18.06 1.49
N ASP A 121 10.16 18.86 2.12
CA ASP A 121 8.82 19.12 1.59
C ASP A 121 8.87 19.92 0.28
N GLU A 122 9.79 20.87 0.17
CA GLU A 122 10.05 21.61 -1.06
C GLU A 122 10.54 20.68 -2.19
N LEU A 123 11.52 19.82 -1.92
CA LEU A 123 11.99 18.80 -2.87
C LEU A 123 10.82 17.94 -3.38
N LEU A 124 10.03 17.39 -2.47
CA LEU A 124 8.91 16.53 -2.86
C LEU A 124 7.85 17.29 -3.67
N THR A 125 7.63 18.57 -3.36
CA THR A 125 6.71 19.43 -4.12
C THR A 125 7.25 19.72 -5.51
N GLN A 126 8.55 19.99 -5.65
CA GLN A 126 9.20 20.23 -6.95
C GLN A 126 9.17 18.98 -7.85
N ILE A 127 9.30 17.78 -7.27
CA ILE A 127 9.16 16.50 -7.99
C ILE A 127 7.68 16.22 -8.39
N GLY A 128 6.73 17.06 -7.99
CA GLY A 128 5.30 16.87 -8.26
C GLY A 128 4.65 15.80 -7.38
N LEU A 129 5.35 15.31 -6.36
CA LEU A 129 4.76 14.50 -5.30
C LEU A 129 4.07 15.46 -4.33
N THR A 130 2.90 15.98 -4.64
CA THR A 130 2.11 16.81 -3.71
C THR A 130 1.51 15.96 -2.58
N GLN A 131 1.00 16.58 -1.52
CA GLN A 131 0.47 15.85 -0.37
C GLN A 131 -0.71 14.94 -0.75
N ASP A 132 -1.51 15.42 -1.68
CA ASP A 132 -2.62 14.82 -2.41
C ASP A 132 -2.18 13.64 -3.29
N LYS A 133 -1.03 13.72 -3.96
CA LYS A 133 -0.49 12.62 -4.80
C LYS A 133 0.24 11.53 -4.01
N ARG A 134 0.65 11.80 -2.77
CA ARG A 134 1.37 10.80 -1.95
C ARG A 134 0.34 9.85 -1.34
N THR A 135 0.39 8.56 -1.56
CA THR A 135 -0.27 7.60 -0.66
C THR A 135 0.78 7.07 0.32
N LEU A 136 0.55 7.22 1.63
CA LEU A 136 1.45 6.66 2.65
C LEU A 136 0.98 5.25 3.00
N GLU A 137 1.69 4.25 2.50
CA GLU A 137 1.55 2.87 2.94
C GLU A 137 2.53 2.60 4.08
N LEU A 138 2.01 2.44 5.29
CA LEU A 138 2.79 2.01 6.44
C LEU A 138 2.38 0.58 6.84
N PRO A 139 3.33 -0.36 6.91
CA PRO A 139 3.04 -1.66 7.48
C PRO A 139 2.70 -1.47 8.96
N LEU A 140 1.54 -1.96 9.40
CA LEU A 140 1.12 -1.85 10.80
C LEU A 140 2.07 -2.62 11.73
N ARG A 141 2.55 -3.78 11.27
CA ARG A 141 3.61 -4.51 11.98
C ARG A 141 4.95 -4.22 11.34
N GLY A 142 5.70 -3.29 11.92
CA GLY A 142 7.12 -3.14 11.66
C GLY A 142 7.90 -4.31 12.24
N MET A 143 8.94 -4.72 11.52
CA MET A 143 10.08 -5.60 11.84
C MET A 143 9.96 -6.79 12.82
N ILE A 144 8.79 -7.16 13.32
CA ILE A 144 8.39 -8.55 13.58
C ILE A 144 8.23 -9.15 12.18
N GLY A 145 9.38 -9.26 11.51
CA GLY A 145 9.47 -9.20 10.07
C GLY A 145 8.96 -10.49 9.46
N ARG A 146 9.08 -10.58 8.13
CA ARG A 146 9.02 -11.88 7.44
C ARG A 146 9.86 -12.94 8.18
N PHE A 147 10.94 -12.53 8.86
CA PHE A 147 11.71 -13.38 9.76
C PHE A 147 10.90 -13.96 10.93
N THR A 148 10.30 -13.16 11.82
CA THR A 148 9.54 -13.72 12.96
C THR A 148 8.35 -14.54 12.48
N ARG A 149 7.76 -14.18 11.34
CA ARG A 149 6.72 -14.98 10.70
C ARG A 149 7.23 -16.31 10.17
N ALA A 150 8.34 -16.31 9.43
CA ALA A 150 8.99 -17.53 8.98
C ALA A 150 9.45 -18.37 10.17
N PHE A 151 9.96 -17.75 11.24
CA PHE A 151 10.39 -18.39 12.46
C PHE A 151 9.23 -19.04 13.18
N ILE A 152 8.12 -18.33 13.44
CA ILE A 152 6.90 -18.89 14.04
C ILE A 152 6.32 -20.01 13.14
N GLY A 153 6.25 -19.78 11.83
CA GLY A 153 5.78 -20.78 10.88
C GLY A 153 6.65 -22.02 10.86
N LEU A 154 7.96 -21.87 11.04
CA LEU A 154 8.92 -22.96 11.09
C LEU A 154 8.92 -23.66 12.45
N THR A 155 8.93 -22.92 13.57
CA THR A 155 8.98 -23.48 14.92
C THR A 155 7.66 -24.07 15.37
N ILE A 156 6.51 -23.55 14.93
CA ILE A 156 5.20 -24.13 15.22
C ILE A 156 4.81 -25.11 14.11
N GLY A 157 5.03 -24.76 12.84
CA GLY A 157 4.61 -25.59 11.72
C GLY A 157 5.39 -26.88 11.58
N LEU A 158 6.72 -26.89 11.78
CA LEU A 158 7.51 -28.13 11.69
C LEU A 158 7.06 -29.20 12.69
N PRO A 159 6.98 -28.95 14.01
CA PRO A 159 6.60 -30.00 14.96
C PRO A 159 5.17 -30.49 14.73
N PHE A 160 4.23 -29.61 14.35
CA PHE A 160 2.88 -30.02 13.99
C PHE A 160 2.85 -30.87 12.71
N GLY A 161 3.59 -30.47 11.68
CA GLY A 161 3.73 -31.26 10.45
C GLY A 161 4.36 -32.63 10.71
N PHE A 162 5.38 -32.68 11.57
CA PHE A 162 6.07 -33.91 11.97
C PHE A 162 5.15 -34.82 12.80
N ALA A 163 4.45 -34.27 13.78
CA ALA A 163 3.47 -35.01 14.58
C ALA A 163 2.32 -35.55 13.72
N PHE A 164 1.83 -34.75 12.78
CA PHE A 164 0.81 -35.17 11.81
C PHE A 164 1.31 -36.31 10.92
N ALA A 165 2.55 -36.22 10.41
CA ALA A 165 3.16 -37.27 9.61
C ALA A 165 3.33 -38.57 10.39
N ILE A 166 3.81 -38.50 11.65
CA ILE A 166 3.94 -39.66 12.54
C ILE A 166 2.56 -40.28 12.79
N PHE A 167 1.57 -39.46 13.12
CA PHE A 167 0.20 -39.91 13.37
C PHE A 167 -0.41 -40.60 12.14
N PHE A 168 -0.28 -40.01 10.96
CA PHE A 168 -0.80 -40.57 9.70
C PHE A 168 -0.08 -41.88 9.34
N THR A 169 1.24 -41.92 9.51
CA THR A 169 2.03 -43.14 9.29
C THR A 169 1.60 -44.26 10.23
N ALA A 170 1.33 -43.96 11.51
CA ALA A 170 0.84 -44.92 12.50
C ALA A 170 -0.56 -45.48 12.14
N ILE A 171 -1.45 -44.66 11.58
CA ILE A 171 -2.78 -45.09 11.12
C ILE A 171 -2.64 -46.04 9.93
N VAL A 172 -1.86 -45.66 8.91
CA VAL A 172 -1.69 -46.44 7.68
C VAL A 172 -1.00 -47.78 7.98
N THR A 173 0.01 -47.79 8.85
CA THR A 173 0.76 -49.01 9.19
C THR A 173 0.00 -49.99 10.07
N LYS A 174 -0.89 -49.53 10.97
CA LYS A 174 -1.72 -50.43 11.78
C LYS A 174 -2.87 -51.08 10.98
N GLY A 175 -3.27 -50.50 9.86
CA GLY A 175 -4.38 -50.98 9.02
C GLY A 175 -3.98 -51.95 7.90
N ALA A 176 -2.69 -52.16 7.63
CA ALA A 176 -2.23 -52.97 6.49
C ALA A 176 -1.67 -54.33 6.99
N PRO A 177 -2.43 -55.44 6.85
CA PRO A 177 -2.07 -56.70 7.48
C PRO A 177 -0.88 -57.47 6.86
N LEU A 178 -0.27 -57.07 5.73
CA LEU A 178 0.80 -57.87 5.10
C LEU A 178 1.84 -57.01 4.35
N GLY A 179 3.11 -57.08 4.82
CA GLY A 179 4.41 -56.88 4.14
C GLY A 179 4.56 -55.68 3.18
N GLY A 180 5.44 -54.70 3.37
CA GLY A 180 6.82 -54.81 3.78
C GLY A 180 7.73 -54.15 2.73
N ILE A 181 8.64 -53.28 3.18
CA ILE A 181 9.93 -52.92 2.57
C ILE A 181 9.99 -51.74 1.59
N LEU A 182 8.93 -51.29 0.92
CA LEU A 182 9.04 -50.00 0.23
C LEU A 182 8.81 -48.87 1.24
N PRO A 183 9.85 -48.11 1.68
CA PRO A 183 9.60 -46.89 2.44
C PRO A 183 8.66 -46.06 1.57
N PRO A 184 7.47 -45.69 2.06
CA PRO A 184 6.48 -45.12 1.18
C PRO A 184 7.10 -43.85 0.59
N ILE A 185 7.45 -43.89 -0.69
CA ILE A 185 7.80 -42.72 -1.49
C ILE A 185 6.61 -41.72 -1.49
N TRP A 186 5.50 -42.08 -0.86
CA TRP A 186 4.32 -41.25 -0.64
C TRP A 186 4.17 -40.71 0.80
N SER A 187 5.06 -41.01 1.76
CA SER A 187 4.98 -40.46 3.13
C SER A 187 5.72 -39.13 3.32
N TRP A 188 6.77 -38.86 2.54
CA TRP A 188 7.48 -37.57 2.57
C TRP A 188 6.60 -36.37 2.13
N PRO A 189 5.68 -36.47 1.15
CA PRO A 189 4.76 -35.39 0.82
C PRO A 189 3.77 -35.14 1.96
N ALA A 190 3.31 -36.18 2.66
CA ALA A 190 2.38 -36.02 3.80
C ALA A 190 3.01 -35.28 4.99
N GLY A 191 4.34 -35.34 5.15
CA GLY A 191 5.07 -34.58 6.17
C GLY A 191 5.43 -33.16 5.78
N LEU A 192 5.64 -32.87 4.49
CA LEU A 192 6.06 -31.56 4.01
C LEU A 192 4.92 -30.66 3.53
N VAL A 193 3.87 -31.25 2.94
CA VAL A 193 2.76 -30.47 2.35
C VAL A 193 1.99 -29.69 3.42
N PRO A 194 1.58 -30.23 4.58
CA PRO A 194 0.87 -29.46 5.60
C PRO A 194 1.67 -28.28 6.18
N PRO A 195 2.95 -28.42 6.62
CA PRO A 195 3.71 -27.26 7.10
C PRO A 195 4.03 -26.26 5.99
N LEU A 196 4.24 -26.72 4.74
CA LEU A 196 4.43 -25.82 3.60
C LEU A 196 3.14 -25.08 3.26
N ALA A 197 1.99 -25.76 3.25
CA ALA A 197 0.67 -25.15 3.04
C ALA A 197 0.31 -24.20 4.17
N PHE A 198 0.61 -24.55 5.44
CA PHE A 198 0.44 -23.67 6.59
C PHE A 198 1.35 -22.44 6.49
N LEU A 199 2.62 -22.63 6.11
CA LEU A 199 3.57 -21.53 5.89
C LEU A 199 3.10 -20.62 4.75
N ILE A 200 2.68 -21.17 3.61
CA ILE A 200 2.14 -20.42 2.47
C ILE A 200 0.87 -19.69 2.88
N TRP A 201 -0.07 -20.36 3.55
CA TRP A 201 -1.29 -19.76 4.08
C TRP A 201 -0.95 -18.62 5.01
N TYR A 202 -0.11 -18.85 6.02
CA TYR A 202 0.31 -17.86 7.00
C TYR A 202 1.07 -16.67 6.40
N LEU A 203 1.94 -16.91 5.40
CA LEU A 203 2.65 -15.87 4.66
C LEU A 203 1.70 -15.07 3.77
N ARG A 204 0.68 -15.72 3.18
CA ARG A 204 -0.34 -15.10 2.33
C ARG A 204 -1.39 -14.36 3.15
N THR A 205 -1.75 -14.85 4.33
CA THR A 205 -2.80 -14.29 5.18
C THR A 205 -2.27 -13.19 6.10
N ARG A 206 -1.99 -12.03 5.51
CA ARG A 206 -2.03 -10.68 6.14
C ARG A 206 -0.66 -10.07 6.39
N ASN A 207 -0.27 -9.18 5.48
CA ASN A 207 0.58 -8.04 5.80
C ASN A 207 -0.36 -6.94 6.30
N PRO A 208 -0.56 -6.79 7.63
CA PRO A 208 -1.39 -5.71 8.10
C PRO A 208 -0.73 -4.39 7.71
N ARG A 209 -1.48 -3.53 7.05
CA ARG A 209 -1.00 -2.25 6.54
C ARG A 209 -2.07 -1.18 6.70
N VAL A 210 -1.60 0.05 6.88
CA VAL A 210 -2.41 1.25 6.83
C VAL A 210 -1.99 2.03 5.62
N VAL A 211 -2.97 2.36 4.80
CA VAL A 211 -2.81 3.17 3.61
C VAL A 211 -3.53 4.48 3.90
N THR A 212 -2.79 5.58 3.93
CA THR A 212 -3.34 6.92 4.18
C THR A 212 -3.33 7.69 2.87
N GLY A 213 -4.51 7.90 2.30
CA GLY A 213 -4.72 8.62 1.04
C GLY A 213 -5.24 10.03 1.28
N ALA A 214 -5.69 10.67 0.21
CA ALA A 214 -6.29 12.01 0.28
C ALA A 214 -7.70 11.98 0.91
N ASP A 215 -8.45 10.89 0.73
CA ASP A 215 -9.85 10.67 1.13
C ASP A 215 -10.04 10.03 2.51
N GLY A 216 -9.04 9.30 3.00
CA GLY A 216 -9.11 8.71 4.31
C GLY A 216 -7.99 7.73 4.63
N VAL A 217 -8.30 6.86 5.59
CA VAL A 217 -7.39 5.83 6.08
C VAL A 217 -7.99 4.46 5.78
N ARG A 218 -7.28 3.69 4.95
CA ARG A 218 -7.60 2.29 4.70
C ARG A 218 -6.75 1.41 5.59
N VAL A 219 -7.43 0.58 6.39
CA VAL A 219 -6.83 -0.33 7.34
C VAL A 219 -7.05 -1.76 6.85
N ILE A 220 -5.96 -2.49 6.66
CA ILE A 220 -6.00 -3.89 6.25
C ILE A 220 -5.57 -4.72 7.46
N LEU A 221 -6.54 -5.20 8.24
CA LEU A 221 -6.34 -6.00 9.45
C LEU A 221 -7.17 -7.28 9.37
N GLY A 222 -6.83 -8.14 8.40
CA GLY A 222 -7.58 -9.36 8.10
C GLY A 222 -8.86 -9.14 7.32
N ARG A 223 -9.61 -8.08 7.62
CA ARG A 223 -10.59 -7.46 6.73
C ARG A 223 -10.09 -6.08 6.34
N THR A 224 -10.38 -5.67 5.11
CA THR A 224 -10.12 -4.30 4.65
C THR A 224 -11.24 -3.41 5.15
N ARG A 225 -10.90 -2.29 5.76
CA ARG A 225 -11.85 -1.27 6.19
C ARG A 225 -11.34 0.10 5.77
N PHE A 226 -12.17 0.85 5.06
CA PHE A 226 -11.92 2.26 4.77
C PHE A 226 -12.56 3.12 5.87
N ILE A 227 -11.88 4.19 6.25
CA ILE A 227 -12.33 5.16 7.25
C ILE A 227 -12.13 6.55 6.64
N PRO A 228 -13.21 7.23 6.19
CA PRO A 228 -13.08 8.56 5.60
C PRO A 228 -12.67 9.57 6.67
N TYR A 229 -11.92 10.61 6.31
CA TYR A 229 -11.49 11.64 7.26
C TYR A 229 -12.67 12.35 7.94
N THR A 230 -13.80 12.48 7.25
CA THR A 230 -15.05 13.02 7.79
C THR A 230 -15.58 12.21 8.98
N ALA A 231 -15.32 10.89 9.02
CA ALA A 231 -15.72 10.03 10.13
C ALA A 231 -14.76 10.10 11.32
N ILE A 232 -13.54 10.63 11.15
CA ILE A 232 -12.54 10.74 12.21
C ILE A 232 -12.77 12.04 12.99
N GLU A 233 -12.97 11.92 14.30
CA GLU A 233 -13.10 13.07 15.20
C GLU A 233 -11.72 13.51 15.72
N ARG A 234 -10.91 12.55 16.15
CA ARG A 234 -9.62 12.81 16.76
C ARG A 234 -8.65 11.66 16.52
N VAL A 235 -7.36 12.00 16.44
CA VAL A 235 -6.26 11.04 16.32
C VAL A 235 -5.36 11.17 17.53
N HIS A 236 -5.18 10.05 18.24
CA HIS A 236 -4.30 9.97 19.40
C HIS A 236 -3.13 9.03 19.13
N SER A 237 -1.95 9.48 19.51
CA SER A 237 -0.75 8.64 19.63
C SER A 237 -0.14 8.88 21.00
N SER A 238 -0.16 7.87 21.87
CA SER A 238 0.48 7.97 23.17
C SER A 238 1.96 7.63 23.04
N PRO A 239 2.89 8.46 23.59
CA PRO A 239 4.31 8.11 23.63
C PRO A 239 4.51 6.74 24.29
N GLY A 240 5.25 5.85 23.64
CA GLY A 240 5.49 4.48 24.13
C GLY A 240 4.35 3.49 23.85
N SER A 241 3.19 3.93 23.38
CA SER A 241 2.16 3.01 22.88
C SER A 241 2.53 2.48 21.50
N TRP A 242 2.24 1.20 21.28
CA TRP A 242 2.34 0.56 19.97
C TRP A 242 1.06 0.69 19.14
N THR A 243 0.17 1.61 19.50
CA THR A 243 -1.11 1.85 18.82
C THR A 243 -1.31 3.33 18.50
N VAL A 244 -1.88 3.60 17.32
CA VAL A 244 -2.48 4.90 16.97
C VAL A 244 -4.00 4.72 17.02
N SER A 245 -4.68 5.49 17.86
CA SER A 245 -6.11 5.38 18.04
C SER A 245 -6.85 6.46 17.25
N LEU A 246 -7.74 6.03 16.36
CA LEU A 246 -8.67 6.90 15.63
C LEU A 246 -10.01 6.91 16.38
N GLN A 247 -10.35 8.03 17.00
CA GLN A 247 -11.67 8.24 17.58
C GLN A 247 -12.63 8.65 16.46
N LEU A 248 -13.73 7.91 16.30
CA LEU A 248 -14.72 8.19 15.27
C LEU A 248 -15.82 9.11 15.80
N ARG A 249 -16.35 10.00 14.95
CA ARG A 249 -17.46 10.92 15.31
C ARG A 249 -18.73 10.17 15.70
N ALA A 250 -19.00 9.06 15.01
CA ALA A 250 -20.09 8.14 15.34
C ALA A 250 -19.81 7.29 16.60
N GLY A 251 -18.81 7.66 17.40
CA GLY A 251 -18.38 6.90 18.56
C GLY A 251 -17.63 5.64 18.17
N GLY A 252 -16.98 5.05 19.17
CA GLY A 252 -16.04 3.97 18.96
C GLY A 252 -14.63 4.46 18.65
N MET A 253 -13.71 3.51 18.74
CA MET A 253 -12.29 3.72 18.56
C MET A 253 -11.77 2.65 17.61
N VAL A 254 -11.00 3.06 16.60
CA VAL A 254 -10.26 2.15 15.75
C VAL A 254 -8.79 2.24 16.13
N GLU A 255 -8.24 1.15 16.65
CA GLU A 255 -6.83 1.06 16.98
C GLU A 255 -6.03 0.55 15.78
N LEU A 256 -5.02 1.33 15.39
CA LEU A 256 -4.05 0.97 14.38
C LEU A 256 -2.81 0.41 15.10
N PRO A 257 -2.57 -0.91 15.10
CA PRO A 257 -1.41 -1.46 15.78
C PRO A 257 -0.16 -1.13 14.98
N VAL A 258 0.66 -0.17 15.42
CA VAL A 258 1.92 0.28 14.80
C VAL A 258 3.14 -0.41 15.40
N ILE A 259 2.98 -1.67 15.82
CA ILE A 259 3.99 -2.46 16.54
C ILE A 259 5.26 -2.57 15.70
N GLY A 260 6.41 -2.17 16.24
CA GLY A 260 7.71 -2.29 15.59
C GLY A 260 7.97 -1.24 14.48
N GLN A 261 7.09 -0.26 14.32
CA GLN A 261 7.39 0.94 13.53
C GLN A 261 8.29 1.89 14.32
N ALA A 262 9.16 2.61 13.63
CA ALA A 262 9.96 3.66 14.27
C ALA A 262 9.05 4.84 14.69
N ILE A 263 9.39 5.51 15.80
CA ILE A 263 8.57 6.59 16.39
C ILE A 263 8.29 7.70 15.37
N ASP A 264 9.24 7.98 14.50
CA ASP A 264 9.11 8.96 13.42
C ASP A 264 8.19 8.52 12.28
N GLN A 265 8.13 7.22 11.93
CA GLN A 265 7.13 6.72 10.98
C GLN A 265 5.72 6.88 11.54
N VAL A 266 5.55 6.62 12.84
CA VAL A 266 4.27 6.83 13.53
C VAL A 266 3.90 8.30 13.56
N SER A 267 4.85 9.21 13.82
CA SER A 267 4.57 10.64 13.82
C SER A 267 4.22 11.17 12.42
N VAL A 268 4.86 10.65 11.36
CA VAL A 268 4.51 10.94 9.96
C VAL A 268 3.09 10.48 9.65
N LEU A 269 2.71 9.26 10.07
CA LEU A 269 1.34 8.76 9.92
C LEU A 269 0.32 9.69 10.57
N VAL A 270 0.54 10.02 11.85
CA VAL A 270 -0.38 10.88 12.63
C VAL A 270 -0.48 12.27 12.00
N ARG A 271 0.65 12.87 11.61
CA ARG A 271 0.69 14.17 10.94
C ARG A 271 -0.11 14.14 9.64
N ARG A 272 0.06 13.08 8.84
CA ARG A 272 -0.64 12.91 7.57
C ARG A 272 -2.15 12.77 7.75
N ILE A 273 -2.60 11.94 8.71
CA ILE A 273 -4.03 11.80 9.03
C ILE A 273 -4.60 13.14 9.50
N LYS A 274 -3.89 13.86 10.39
CA LYS A 274 -4.33 15.17 10.87
C LYS A 274 -4.43 16.21 9.76
N ALA A 275 -3.49 16.22 8.82
CA ALA A 275 -3.53 17.13 7.69
C ALA A 275 -4.69 16.79 6.73
N GLY A 276 -4.94 15.50 6.48
CA GLY A 276 -6.13 15.05 5.75
C GLY A 276 -7.43 15.47 6.43
N MET A 277 -7.50 15.41 7.76
CA MET A 277 -8.64 15.92 8.53
C MET A 277 -8.79 17.45 8.46
N ALA A 278 -7.69 18.20 8.49
CA ALA A 278 -7.71 19.66 8.43
C ALA A 278 -8.20 20.16 7.06
N GLY A 279 -7.81 19.47 5.99
CA GLY A 279 -8.28 19.74 4.64
C GLY A 279 -9.78 19.52 4.44
N VAL A 280 -10.51 18.96 5.41
CA VAL A 280 -11.97 18.74 5.29
C VAL A 280 -12.79 20.04 5.45
N ALA A 281 -12.19 21.12 5.96
CA ALA A 281 -12.92 22.29 6.44
C ALA A 281 -13.58 23.16 5.34
N ASP A 282 -13.12 23.12 4.08
CA ASP A 282 -13.78 23.91 3.01
C ASP A 282 -15.00 23.16 2.46
N GLU A 283 -16.06 23.91 2.20
CA GLU A 283 -17.31 23.39 1.67
C GLU A 283 -17.11 22.92 0.22
N ALA A 284 -17.37 21.64 -0.04
CA ALA A 284 -17.31 21.10 -1.39
C ALA A 284 -18.39 21.77 -2.25
N PRO A 285 -18.12 22.07 -3.54
CA PRO A 285 -19.14 22.63 -4.42
C PRO A 285 -20.37 21.69 -4.47
N ASP A 286 -21.58 22.25 -4.35
CA ASP A 286 -22.81 21.48 -4.54
C ASP A 286 -22.96 21.09 -6.01
N LEU A 287 -22.65 19.82 -6.28
CA LEU A 287 -22.66 19.22 -7.61
C LEU A 287 -23.53 17.96 -7.63
N SER A 288 -24.70 18.06 -7.00
CA SER A 288 -25.75 17.03 -7.08
C SER A 288 -26.14 16.64 -8.51
N ALA A 289 -25.89 17.50 -9.51
CA ALA A 289 -26.07 17.18 -10.93
C ALA A 289 -25.21 16.00 -11.41
N LEU A 290 -24.09 15.71 -10.74
CA LEU A 290 -23.21 14.58 -11.05
C LEU A 290 -23.73 13.25 -10.50
N ASP A 291 -24.68 13.27 -9.56
CA ASP A 291 -25.19 12.07 -8.90
C ASP A 291 -25.90 11.16 -9.89
N ARG A 292 -25.64 9.86 -9.81
CA ARG A 292 -26.16 8.83 -10.70
C ARG A 292 -27.67 8.69 -10.60
N GLY A 293 -28.25 8.84 -9.41
CA GLY A 293 -29.70 8.81 -9.21
C GLY A 293 -30.38 7.54 -9.72
N GLY A 294 -29.72 6.38 -9.61
CA GLY A 294 -30.24 5.08 -10.04
C GLY A 294 -30.19 4.80 -11.55
N ARG A 295 -29.60 5.68 -12.35
CA ARG A 295 -29.42 5.48 -13.80
C ARG A 295 -28.39 4.38 -14.09
N ASN A 296 -28.58 3.54 -15.11
CA ASN A 296 -27.51 2.63 -15.55
C ASN A 296 -26.29 3.41 -16.10
N LEU A 297 -25.12 2.76 -16.23
CA LEU A 297 -23.88 3.41 -16.65
C LEU A 297 -24.00 4.16 -17.99
N GLU A 298 -24.69 3.58 -18.99
CA GLU A 298 -24.84 4.20 -20.31
C GLU A 298 -25.69 5.48 -20.23
N ALA A 299 -26.87 5.41 -19.61
CA ALA A 299 -27.75 6.56 -19.43
C ALA A 299 -27.08 7.65 -18.58
N TRP A 300 -26.27 7.26 -17.59
CA TRP A 300 -25.50 8.19 -16.78
C TRP A 300 -24.41 8.89 -17.60
N ARG A 301 -23.62 8.15 -18.40
CA ARG A 301 -22.64 8.72 -19.34
C ARG A 301 -23.28 9.72 -20.30
N THR A 302 -24.41 9.37 -20.92
CA THR A 302 -25.14 10.27 -21.82
C THR A 302 -25.57 11.55 -21.09
N SER A 303 -26.10 11.43 -19.87
CA SER A 303 -26.48 12.62 -19.10
C SER A 303 -25.28 13.48 -18.70
N LEU A 304 -24.16 12.88 -18.31
CA LEU A 304 -22.94 13.62 -17.95
C LEU A 304 -22.37 14.35 -19.17
N ALA A 305 -22.38 13.73 -20.34
CA ALA A 305 -21.99 14.36 -21.60
C ALA A 305 -22.90 15.55 -21.97
N GLN A 306 -24.20 15.47 -21.66
CA GLN A 306 -25.13 16.58 -21.86
C GLN A 306 -24.84 17.77 -20.94
N LEU A 307 -24.45 17.53 -19.68
CA LEU A 307 -24.13 18.60 -18.71
C LEU A 307 -22.93 19.46 -19.12
N VAL A 308 -22.01 18.90 -19.90
CA VAL A 308 -20.79 19.59 -20.36
C VAL A 308 -20.90 20.12 -21.79
N SER A 309 -21.97 19.73 -22.50
CA SER A 309 -22.19 20.09 -23.90
C SER A 309 -22.42 21.60 -24.09
N PRO A 310 -21.85 22.23 -25.15
CA PRO A 310 -22.00 23.67 -25.38
C PRO A 310 -23.43 24.15 -25.67
N ALA A 311 -24.37 23.25 -26.00
CA ALA A 311 -25.64 23.59 -26.64
C ALA A 311 -26.86 23.71 -25.69
N GLN A 312 -26.67 23.74 -24.37
CA GLN A 312 -27.79 23.84 -23.43
C GLN A 312 -28.16 25.29 -23.07
N ASP A 313 -29.45 25.47 -22.77
CA ASP A 313 -30.12 26.73 -22.45
C ASP A 313 -29.29 27.71 -21.61
N PHE A 314 -29.43 29.01 -21.91
CA PHE A 314 -28.77 30.14 -21.21
C PHE A 314 -28.97 30.18 -19.68
N ARG A 315 -29.82 29.32 -19.11
CA ARG A 315 -30.14 29.27 -17.67
C ARG A 315 -29.44 28.14 -16.91
N SER A 316 -28.90 27.12 -17.59
CA SER A 316 -28.12 26.08 -16.92
C SER A 316 -26.68 26.54 -16.77
N ARG A 317 -26.18 26.61 -15.52
CA ARG A 317 -24.76 26.85 -15.27
C ARG A 317 -23.96 25.66 -15.80
N ARG A 318 -23.17 25.89 -16.84
CA ARG A 318 -22.26 24.90 -17.40
C ARG A 318 -21.18 24.55 -16.37
N LEU A 319 -20.86 23.25 -16.26
CA LEU A 319 -19.69 22.80 -15.52
C LEU A 319 -18.44 23.06 -16.36
N ALA A 320 -17.52 23.88 -15.86
CA ALA A 320 -16.25 24.09 -16.53
C ALA A 320 -15.34 22.85 -16.35
N PRO A 321 -14.42 22.57 -17.29
CA PRO A 321 -13.41 21.51 -17.12
C PRO A 321 -12.67 21.62 -15.77
N ASP A 322 -12.29 22.84 -15.38
CA ASP A 322 -11.61 23.11 -14.10
C ASP A 322 -12.46 22.75 -12.88
N ASP A 323 -13.79 22.84 -12.97
CA ASP A 323 -14.69 22.42 -11.89
C ASP A 323 -14.72 20.89 -11.77
N LEU A 324 -14.71 20.17 -12.89
CA LEU A 324 -14.67 18.70 -12.92
C LEU A 324 -13.34 18.18 -12.38
N GLU A 325 -12.23 18.82 -12.75
CA GLU A 325 -10.90 18.49 -12.21
C GLU A 325 -10.82 18.73 -10.71
N ARG A 326 -11.37 19.86 -10.25
CA ARG A 326 -11.46 20.15 -8.83
C ARG A 326 -12.23 19.06 -8.08
N VAL A 327 -13.33 18.55 -8.63
CA VAL A 327 -14.13 17.48 -8.00
C VAL A 327 -13.41 16.14 -8.04
N LEU A 328 -12.83 15.78 -9.19
CA LEU A 328 -12.09 14.54 -9.37
C LEU A 328 -10.91 14.43 -8.39
N GLY A 329 -10.19 15.54 -8.23
CA GLY A 329 -9.10 15.70 -7.29
C GLY A 329 -9.53 15.95 -5.85
N ASP A 330 -10.80 16.32 -5.58
CA ASP A 330 -11.28 16.58 -4.23
C ASP A 330 -11.56 15.26 -3.49
N PRO A 331 -10.74 14.92 -2.48
CA PRO A 331 -10.94 13.69 -1.71
C PRO A 331 -12.22 13.68 -0.85
N ARG A 332 -12.86 14.84 -0.66
CA ARG A 332 -14.09 14.97 0.11
C ARG A 332 -15.33 14.65 -0.73
N ALA A 333 -15.23 14.79 -2.05
CA ALA A 333 -16.34 14.48 -2.93
C ALA A 333 -16.68 12.98 -2.79
N PRO A 334 -17.98 12.62 -2.75
CA PRO A 334 -18.41 11.22 -2.86
C PRO A 334 -17.67 10.53 -4.01
N GLY A 335 -17.26 9.29 -3.80
CA GLY A 335 -16.52 8.52 -4.79
C GLY A 335 -17.28 8.45 -6.12
N GLU A 336 -18.61 8.28 -6.05
CA GLU A 336 -19.49 8.33 -7.22
C GLU A 336 -19.36 9.65 -7.99
N ARG A 337 -19.33 10.81 -7.30
CA ARG A 337 -19.16 12.13 -7.95
C ARG A 337 -17.77 12.32 -8.55
N ARG A 338 -16.73 11.77 -7.93
CA ARG A 338 -15.36 11.78 -8.48
C ARG A 338 -15.31 10.99 -9.80
N VAL A 339 -15.92 9.81 -9.81
CA VAL A 339 -16.07 8.97 -11.01
C VAL A 339 -16.90 9.70 -12.08
N ALA A 340 -18.01 10.35 -11.68
CA ALA A 340 -18.84 11.16 -12.57
C ALA A 340 -18.04 12.30 -13.22
N ALA A 341 -17.24 13.01 -12.43
CA ALA A 341 -16.41 14.10 -12.91
C ALA A 341 -15.38 13.63 -13.94
N ALA A 342 -14.74 12.48 -13.72
CA ALA A 342 -13.84 11.86 -14.70
C ALA A 342 -14.57 11.47 -16.00
N ILE A 343 -15.76 10.89 -15.92
CA ILE A 343 -16.58 10.56 -17.10
C ILE A 343 -16.97 11.83 -17.87
N ALA A 344 -17.44 12.86 -17.17
CA ALA A 344 -17.84 14.14 -17.76
C ALA A 344 -16.64 14.85 -18.41
N LEU A 345 -15.47 14.82 -17.76
CA LEU A 345 -14.23 15.35 -18.33
C LEU A 345 -13.84 14.60 -19.60
N GLY A 346 -14.00 13.26 -19.62
CA GLY A 346 -13.73 12.44 -20.80
C GLY A 346 -14.63 12.72 -22.00
N ALA A 347 -15.83 13.27 -21.78
CA ALA A 347 -16.69 13.74 -22.86
C ALA A 347 -16.21 15.06 -23.49
N ILE A 348 -15.36 15.83 -22.79
CA ILE A 348 -14.74 17.07 -23.29
C ILE A 348 -13.36 16.77 -23.88
N ASP A 349 -12.51 16.09 -23.11
CA ASP A 349 -11.11 15.79 -23.39
C ASP A 349 -10.74 14.39 -22.84
N PRO A 350 -10.80 13.34 -23.69
CA PRO A 350 -10.56 11.96 -23.27
C PRO A 350 -9.17 11.71 -22.67
N GLU A 351 -8.12 12.28 -23.26
CA GLU A 351 -6.74 12.02 -22.83
C GLU A 351 -6.46 12.71 -21.49
N ARG A 352 -6.87 13.98 -21.35
CA ARG A 352 -6.79 14.69 -20.08
C ARG A 352 -7.58 13.99 -18.97
N ALA A 353 -8.75 13.45 -19.28
CA ALA A 353 -9.54 12.68 -18.31
C ALA A 353 -8.82 11.41 -17.84
N LYS A 354 -8.15 10.68 -18.74
CA LYS A 354 -7.39 9.47 -18.39
C LYS A 354 -6.23 9.79 -17.46
N ASP A 355 -5.50 10.87 -17.74
CA ASP A 355 -4.38 11.29 -16.90
C ASP A 355 -4.86 11.72 -15.51
N GLN A 356 -5.88 12.57 -15.45
CA GLN A 356 -6.47 13.02 -14.19
C GLN A 356 -7.08 11.85 -13.38
N ALA A 357 -7.71 10.87 -14.05
CA ALA A 357 -8.24 9.69 -13.38
C ALA A 357 -7.12 8.83 -12.77
N ARG A 358 -6.00 8.65 -13.49
CA ARG A 358 -4.81 7.91 -12.99
C ARG A 358 -4.21 8.59 -11.76
N GLU A 359 -4.08 9.91 -11.78
CA GLU A 359 -3.59 10.67 -10.63
C GLU A 359 -4.55 10.56 -9.43
N ALA A 360 -5.85 10.75 -9.65
CA ALA A 360 -6.88 10.67 -8.62
C ALA A 360 -7.02 9.25 -8.02
N ALA A 361 -6.77 8.21 -8.83
CA ALA A 361 -6.71 6.83 -8.38
C ALA A 361 -5.50 6.59 -7.46
N GLY A 362 -4.31 7.07 -7.84
CA GLY A 362 -3.09 6.95 -7.03
C GLY A 362 -3.19 7.67 -5.66
N ALA A 363 -3.97 8.74 -5.59
CA ALA A 363 -4.25 9.51 -4.39
C ALA A 363 -5.30 8.88 -3.45
N SER A 364 -6.12 7.94 -3.93
CA SER A 364 -7.27 7.40 -3.19
C SER A 364 -6.89 6.22 -2.30
N ALA A 365 -7.24 6.30 -1.02
CA ALA A 365 -7.18 5.16 -0.10
C ALA A 365 -8.44 4.29 -0.19
N ASN A 366 -9.57 4.80 -0.69
CA ASN A 366 -10.73 3.96 -0.99
C ASN A 366 -10.45 3.07 -2.20
N GLU A 367 -10.40 1.76 -1.97
CA GLU A 367 -10.07 0.79 -3.01
C GLU A 367 -11.09 0.77 -4.15
N ARG A 368 -12.37 0.94 -3.85
CA ARG A 368 -13.42 0.89 -4.87
C ARG A 368 -13.37 2.11 -5.79
N VAL A 369 -13.14 3.30 -5.22
CA VAL A 369 -12.92 4.53 -5.99
C VAL A 369 -11.68 4.41 -6.86
N ARG A 370 -10.57 3.92 -6.29
CA ARG A 370 -9.32 3.67 -7.02
C ARG A 370 -9.53 2.76 -8.23
N ILE A 371 -10.18 1.60 -8.03
CA ILE A 371 -10.48 0.65 -9.12
C ILE A 371 -11.35 1.30 -10.20
N ALA A 372 -12.40 2.03 -9.83
CA ALA A 372 -13.28 2.68 -10.79
C ALA A 372 -12.55 3.77 -11.62
N LEU A 373 -11.69 4.56 -10.99
CA LEU A 373 -10.88 5.58 -11.67
C LEU A 373 -9.81 4.95 -12.57
N ASP A 374 -9.11 3.89 -12.12
CA ASP A 374 -8.18 3.12 -12.96
C ASP A 374 -8.90 2.50 -14.17
N ALA A 375 -10.14 2.03 -13.99
CA ALA A 375 -10.96 1.51 -15.07
C ALA A 375 -11.37 2.60 -16.08
N ILE A 376 -11.61 3.84 -15.64
CA ILE A 376 -11.80 4.98 -16.56
C ILE A 376 -10.50 5.27 -17.33
N ALA A 377 -9.36 5.29 -16.65
CA ALA A 377 -8.06 5.57 -17.27
C ALA A 377 -7.67 4.55 -18.35
N THR A 378 -8.29 3.37 -18.34
CA THR A 378 -8.07 2.25 -19.27
C THR A 378 -9.26 1.93 -20.17
N ASP A 379 -10.30 2.79 -20.18
CA ASP A 379 -11.56 2.57 -20.92
C ASP A 379 -12.29 1.25 -20.59
N ALA A 380 -12.05 0.69 -19.40
CA ALA A 380 -12.59 -0.58 -18.92
C ALA A 380 -13.66 -0.42 -17.82
N LEU A 381 -14.26 0.77 -17.67
CA LEU A 381 -15.29 1.01 -16.66
C LEU A 381 -16.60 0.27 -17.02
N GLU A 382 -16.92 -0.72 -16.20
CA GLU A 382 -18.17 -1.48 -16.19
C GLU A 382 -19.14 -1.13 -15.05
N GLU A 383 -20.40 -1.58 -15.18
CA GLU A 383 -21.49 -1.42 -14.21
C GLU A 383 -21.16 -2.05 -12.83
N ALA A 384 -20.44 -3.18 -12.82
CA ALA A 384 -20.05 -3.86 -11.59
C ALA A 384 -19.18 -2.98 -10.68
N HIS A 385 -18.30 -2.15 -11.24
CA HIS A 385 -17.45 -1.24 -10.46
C HIS A 385 -18.27 -0.20 -9.71
N LEU A 386 -19.32 0.34 -10.34
CA LEU A 386 -20.20 1.34 -9.72
C LEU A 386 -21.05 0.71 -8.62
N ALA A 387 -21.61 -0.48 -8.85
CA ALA A 387 -22.38 -1.19 -7.84
C ALA A 387 -21.56 -1.51 -6.58
N GLU A 388 -20.28 -1.91 -6.76
CA GLU A 388 -19.37 -2.13 -5.63
C GLU A 388 -19.02 -0.83 -4.88
N LEU A 389 -18.88 0.28 -5.61
CA LEU A 389 -18.62 1.60 -5.03
C LEU A 389 -19.80 2.10 -4.21
N GLU A 390 -21.03 2.04 -4.75
CA GLU A 390 -22.26 2.40 -4.05
C GLU A 390 -22.46 1.56 -2.78
N ALA A 391 -22.15 0.25 -2.85
CA ALA A 391 -22.22 -0.63 -1.68
C ALA A 391 -21.22 -0.23 -0.57
N ASP A 392 -20.01 0.21 -0.94
CA ASP A 392 -19.01 0.71 0.00
C ASP A 392 -19.43 2.06 0.61
N GLU A 393 -19.95 2.98 -0.20
CA GLU A 393 -20.46 4.27 0.28
C GLU A 393 -21.65 4.10 1.24
N ALA A 394 -22.59 3.21 0.93
CA ALA A 394 -23.70 2.86 1.81
C ALA A 394 -23.20 2.25 3.13
N ALA A 395 -22.16 1.40 3.09
CA ALA A 395 -21.53 0.86 4.29
C ALA A 395 -20.85 1.96 5.13
N ASN A 396 -20.18 2.92 4.47
CA ASN A 396 -19.53 4.06 5.13
C ASN A 396 -20.55 5.04 5.72
N ALA A 397 -21.67 5.30 5.05
CA ALA A 397 -22.76 6.13 5.56
C ALA A 397 -23.40 5.53 6.82
N ARG A 398 -23.50 4.19 6.91
CA ARG A 398 -23.94 3.51 8.15
C ARG A 398 -22.95 3.67 9.29
N LEU A 399 -21.65 3.76 8.99
CA LEU A 399 -20.62 4.02 10.01
C LEU A 399 -20.74 5.43 10.59
N THR A 400 -21.20 6.41 9.81
CA THR A 400 -21.36 7.79 10.29
C THR A 400 -22.69 8.04 11.00
N SER A 401 -23.76 7.29 10.68
CA SER A 401 -25.11 7.55 11.20
C SER A 401 -25.45 6.89 12.54
N ARG A 402 -24.78 5.78 12.93
CA ARG A 402 -25.18 4.89 14.05
C ARG A 402 -25.19 5.48 15.47
N ARG A 403 -24.92 6.77 15.69
CA ARG A 403 -24.87 7.39 17.04
C ARG A 403 -25.75 8.62 17.22
N ARG A 404 -26.61 8.97 16.26
CA ARG A 404 -27.57 10.07 16.48
C ARG A 404 -28.77 9.69 17.36
N GLU A 405 -28.84 8.45 17.84
CA GLU A 405 -29.84 8.05 18.85
C GLU A 405 -29.26 8.34 20.25
N PRO A 406 -29.77 9.35 20.97
CA PRO A 406 -29.37 9.62 22.34
C PRO A 406 -29.79 8.44 23.24
N SER A 407 -28.83 7.93 24.00
CA SER A 407 -29.05 6.93 25.06
C SER A 407 -29.70 7.53 26.29
#